data_AF-A0A6N8II45-F1
#
_entry.id   AF-A0A6N8II45-F1
#
_cell.length_a   1.000
_cell.length_b   1.000
_cell.length_c   1.000
_cell.angle_alpha   90.00
_cell.angle_beta   90.00
_cell.angle_gamma   90.00
#
_symmetry.space_group_name_H-M   'P 1'
#
loop_
_entity.id
_entity.type
_entity.pdbx_description
1 polymer ?
#
loop_
_entity_poly.entity_id
_entity_poly.type
_entity_poly.pdbx_seq_one_letter_code
_entity_poly.pdbx_strand_id
1 'polypeptide(L)'
;MTAGEDALVGQLVRLLEAERDRLGTRRMLELLSLLLGERALVGDASRYVYEYGRRAGYSLPAYPLDGSGEFREFFAEEGVRNVPEWYERKLGVPPQLYAQLPARTVVAVRDAANRRRAFVLDGVRHAQDAGFAGLAESGLSRMLPPEGLAELLDAVMAFLLGDPVREGARPGAVRFVSRVF
;
A
#
# COMPACT_ATOMS: atom_id res chain seq x y z
N MET A 1 -8.28 17.51 -8.45
CA MET A 1 -6.86 17.91 -8.41
C MET A 1 -6.38 18.16 -9.82
N THR A 2 -5.50 19.15 -9.99
CA THR A 2 -5.06 19.62 -11.32
C THR A 2 -3.67 19.06 -11.65
N ALA A 3 -3.30 19.03 -12.94
CA ALA A 3 -1.98 18.58 -13.38
C ALA A 3 -0.79 19.32 -12.71
N GLY A 4 -1.02 20.53 -12.18
CA GLY A 4 -0.01 21.30 -11.45
C GLY A 4 0.33 20.74 -10.06
N GLU A 5 -0.65 20.19 -9.34
CA GLU A 5 -0.43 19.59 -8.02
C GLU A 5 0.40 18.30 -8.13
N ASP A 6 0.19 17.54 -9.20
CA ASP A 6 0.93 16.30 -9.46
C ASP A 6 2.39 16.54 -9.83
N ALA A 7 2.66 17.58 -10.62
CA ALA A 7 4.02 18.02 -10.92
C ALA A 7 4.76 18.46 -9.65
N LEU A 8 4.08 19.16 -8.75
CA LEU A 8 4.63 19.60 -7.48
C LEU A 8 4.98 18.40 -6.57
N VAL A 9 4.09 17.41 -6.45
CA VAL A 9 4.38 16.19 -5.68
C VAL A 9 5.63 15.49 -6.24
N GLY A 10 5.74 15.34 -7.56
CA GLY A 10 6.93 14.75 -8.18
C GLY A 10 8.22 15.53 -7.88
N GLN A 11 8.17 16.86 -7.94
CA GLN A 11 9.31 17.72 -7.59
C GLN A 11 9.70 17.60 -6.11
N LEU A 12 8.72 17.55 -5.21
CA LEU A 12 8.95 17.41 -3.78
C LEU A 12 9.53 16.04 -3.43
N VAL A 13 9.08 14.96 -4.10
CA VAL A 13 9.69 13.63 -3.96
C VAL A 13 11.17 13.66 -4.38
N ARG A 14 11.51 14.29 -5.51
CA ARG A 14 12.91 14.43 -5.95
C ARG A 14 13.76 15.25 -4.97
N LEU A 15 13.18 16.29 -4.38
CA LEU A 15 13.86 17.08 -3.35
C LEU A 15 14.14 16.24 -2.10
N LEU A 16 13.16 15.43 -1.65
CA LEU A 16 13.35 14.53 -0.52
C LEU A 16 14.45 13.50 -0.80
N GLU A 17 14.50 12.97 -2.02
CA GLU A 17 15.56 12.06 -2.45
C GLU A 17 16.95 12.71 -2.38
N ALA A 18 17.08 13.95 -2.86
CA ALA A 18 18.33 14.69 -2.83
C ALA A 18 18.81 15.02 -1.40
N GLU A 19 17.89 15.16 -0.45
CA GLU A 19 18.19 15.46 0.95
C GLU A 19 18.29 14.20 1.85
N ARG A 20 18.34 13.01 1.23
CA ARG A 20 18.31 11.72 1.94
C ARG A 20 19.39 11.58 3.00
N ASP A 21 20.63 11.93 2.65
CA ASP A 21 21.78 11.79 3.55
C ASP A 21 21.71 12.72 4.76
N ARG A 22 20.92 13.80 4.67
CA ARG A 22 20.77 14.80 5.75
C ARG A 22 19.58 14.53 6.66
N LEU A 23 18.44 14.08 6.10
CA LEU A 23 17.19 13.96 6.84
C LEU A 23 17.07 12.64 7.63
N GLY A 24 17.76 11.59 7.17
CA GLY A 24 17.64 10.24 7.74
C GLY A 24 16.31 9.56 7.39
N THR A 25 16.31 8.23 7.35
CA THR A 25 15.22 7.41 6.82
C THR A 25 13.87 7.68 7.46
N ARG A 26 13.81 7.78 8.80
CA ARG A 26 12.55 7.99 9.51
C ARG A 26 11.91 9.32 9.15
N ARG A 27 12.70 10.39 9.17
CA ARG A 27 12.19 11.74 8.89
C ARG A 27 11.76 11.88 7.44
N MET A 28 12.50 11.26 6.52
CA MET A 28 12.08 11.19 5.12
C MET A 28 10.74 10.50 4.95
N LEU A 29 10.53 9.34 5.58
CA LEU A 29 9.23 8.66 5.49
C LEU A 29 8.11 9.51 6.09
N GLU A 30 8.34 10.18 7.22
CA GLU A 30 7.35 11.08 7.83
C GLU A 30 6.96 12.23 6.88
N LEU A 31 7.93 12.91 6.27
CA LEU A 31 7.69 13.98 5.29
C LEU A 31 6.97 13.47 4.03
N LEU A 32 7.40 12.32 3.51
CA LEU A 32 6.76 11.66 2.38
C LEU A 32 5.31 11.28 2.70
N SER A 33 5.05 10.81 3.92
CA SER A 33 3.71 10.44 4.37
C SER A 33 2.77 11.64 4.41
N LEU A 34 3.26 12.79 4.88
CA LEU A 34 2.52 14.05 4.86
C LEU A 34 2.23 14.53 3.44
N LEU A 35 3.22 14.41 2.54
CA LEU A 35 3.07 14.78 1.13
C LEU A 35 2.03 13.92 0.41
N LEU A 36 2.00 12.62 0.71
CA LEU A 36 1.07 11.68 0.08
C LEU A 36 -0.35 11.81 0.62
N GLY A 37 -0.52 12.13 1.91
CA GLY A 37 -1.84 12.20 2.56
C GLY A 37 -2.68 10.96 2.27
N GLU A 38 -3.90 11.16 1.75
CA GLU A 38 -4.86 10.11 1.36
C GLU A 38 -4.38 9.16 0.24
N ARG A 39 -3.24 9.45 -0.38
CA ARG A 39 -2.63 8.60 -1.41
C ARG A 39 -1.80 7.47 -0.80
N ALA A 40 -1.53 7.49 0.50
CA ALA A 40 -0.80 6.42 1.20
C ALA A 40 -1.62 5.89 2.38
N LEU A 41 -2.02 4.62 2.30
CA LEU A 41 -2.87 3.96 3.28
C LEU A 41 -2.15 2.79 3.92
N VAL A 42 -2.43 2.56 5.20
CA VAL A 42 -1.88 1.47 5.99
C VAL A 42 -3.01 0.72 6.68
N GLY A 43 -2.94 -0.61 6.71
CA GLY A 43 -3.92 -1.43 7.40
C GLY A 43 -3.62 -2.93 7.34
N ASP A 44 -4.57 -3.75 7.77
CA ASP A 44 -4.48 -5.21 7.69
C ASP A 44 -4.42 -5.66 6.22
N ALA A 45 -3.36 -6.39 5.87
CA ALA A 45 -3.12 -6.80 4.50
C ALA A 45 -4.22 -7.71 3.95
N SER A 46 -4.88 -8.52 4.79
CA SER A 46 -5.98 -9.42 4.40
C SER A 46 -7.30 -8.69 4.11
N ARG A 47 -7.42 -7.43 4.54
CA ARG A 47 -8.63 -6.62 4.39
C ARG A 47 -8.54 -5.56 3.29
N TYR A 48 -7.37 -5.44 2.65
CA TYR A 48 -7.12 -4.41 1.63
C TYR A 48 -8.11 -4.44 0.46
N VAL A 49 -8.54 -5.61 0.00
CA VAL A 49 -9.53 -5.72 -1.09
C VAL A 49 -10.82 -4.95 -0.78
N TYR A 50 -11.26 -4.95 0.48
CA TYR A 50 -12.49 -4.27 0.91
C TYR A 50 -12.29 -2.76 0.93
N GLU A 51 -11.14 -2.31 1.42
CA GLU A 51 -10.80 -0.88 1.41
C GLU A 51 -10.64 -0.35 -0.02
N TYR A 52 -9.96 -1.13 -0.87
CA TYR A 52 -9.82 -0.81 -2.29
C TYR A 52 -11.19 -0.67 -2.96
N GLY A 53 -12.08 -1.65 -2.80
CA GLY A 53 -13.41 -1.59 -3.40
C GLY A 53 -14.26 -0.43 -2.86
N ARG A 54 -14.26 -0.16 -1.54
CA ARG A 54 -14.98 1.01 -1.00
C ARG A 54 -14.48 2.32 -1.59
N ARG A 55 -13.16 2.48 -1.74
CA ARG A 55 -12.56 3.67 -2.38
C ARG A 55 -12.77 3.72 -3.89
N ALA A 56 -13.10 2.60 -4.53
CA ALA A 56 -13.54 2.54 -5.92
C ALA A 56 -15.05 2.83 -6.09
N GLY A 57 -15.80 2.96 -4.99
CA GLY A 57 -17.21 3.36 -5.00
C GLY A 57 -18.20 2.21 -4.71
N TYR A 58 -17.73 0.99 -4.47
CA TYR A 58 -18.61 -0.14 -4.13
C TYR A 58 -19.03 -0.10 -2.66
N SER A 59 -20.27 -0.49 -2.36
CA SER A 59 -20.75 -0.62 -0.98
C SER A 59 -20.40 -2.00 -0.39
N LEU A 60 -19.11 -2.22 -0.15
CA LEU A 60 -18.63 -3.50 0.36
C LEU A 60 -18.90 -3.63 1.89
N PRO A 61 -19.47 -4.75 2.36
CA PRO A 61 -19.77 -4.97 3.77
C PRO A 61 -18.50 -5.00 4.64
N ALA A 62 -18.66 -4.88 5.96
CA ALA A 62 -17.57 -5.07 6.89
C ALA A 62 -17.06 -6.52 6.87
N TYR A 63 -15.76 -6.70 7.07
CA TYR A 63 -15.13 -8.02 7.18
C TYR A 63 -15.42 -8.65 8.56
N PRO A 64 -15.57 -9.98 8.72
CA PRO A 64 -15.59 -11.02 7.68
C PRO A 64 -17.00 -11.28 7.13
N LEU A 65 -17.25 -10.82 5.89
CA LEU A 65 -18.38 -11.06 4.97
C LEU A 65 -19.73 -11.53 5.55
N ASP A 66 -20.75 -10.67 5.38
CA ASP A 66 -22.08 -11.12 4.92
C ASP A 66 -22.07 -11.10 3.39
N GLY A 67 -22.42 -12.22 2.74
CA GLY A 67 -22.32 -12.40 1.27
C GLY A 67 -23.32 -11.58 0.45
N SER A 68 -23.11 -10.26 0.36
CA SER A 68 -23.97 -9.33 -0.39
C SER A 68 -23.78 -9.43 -1.92
N GLY A 69 -24.81 -9.02 -2.67
CA GLY A 69 -24.84 -9.06 -4.14
C GLY A 69 -23.78 -8.19 -4.83
N GLU A 70 -23.46 -7.02 -4.27
CA GLU A 70 -22.46 -6.09 -4.83
C GLU A 70 -21.02 -6.65 -4.78
N PHE A 71 -20.75 -7.61 -3.88
CA PHE A 71 -19.45 -8.30 -3.86
C PHE A 71 -19.22 -9.12 -5.13
N ARG A 72 -20.30 -9.64 -5.75
CA ARG A 72 -20.24 -10.37 -7.02
C ARG A 72 -20.03 -9.43 -8.20
N GLU A 73 -20.62 -8.23 -8.17
CA GLU A 73 -20.43 -7.20 -9.20
C GLU A 73 -18.99 -6.68 -9.20
N PHE A 74 -18.46 -6.32 -8.03
CA PHE A 74 -17.05 -5.96 -7.84
C PHE A 74 -16.11 -7.03 -8.43
N PHE A 75 -16.35 -8.30 -8.11
CA PHE A 75 -15.53 -9.40 -8.65
C PHE A 75 -15.67 -9.59 -10.16
N ALA A 76 -16.87 -9.46 -10.70
CA ALA A 76 -17.10 -9.55 -12.13
C ALA A 76 -16.34 -8.45 -12.89
N GLU A 77 -16.41 -7.19 -12.42
CA GLU A 77 -15.72 -6.05 -13.03
C GLU A 77 -14.20 -6.13 -12.86
N GLU A 78 -13.73 -6.63 -11.72
CA GLU A 78 -12.31 -6.90 -11.48
C GLU A 78 -11.81 -8.17 -12.21
N GLY A 79 -12.70 -8.94 -12.85
CA GLY A 79 -12.39 -10.14 -13.60
C GLY A 79 -11.90 -11.31 -12.75
N VAL A 80 -12.36 -11.41 -11.50
CA VAL A 80 -11.97 -12.44 -10.51
C VAL A 80 -13.19 -13.16 -9.96
N ARG A 81 -13.02 -14.34 -9.35
CA ARG A 81 -14.14 -15.13 -8.79
C ARG A 81 -14.25 -15.01 -7.27
N ASN A 82 -13.16 -14.66 -6.59
CA ASN A 82 -13.09 -14.63 -5.13
C ASN A 82 -11.94 -13.73 -4.65
N VAL A 83 -11.91 -13.47 -3.33
CA VAL A 83 -10.87 -12.65 -2.70
C VAL A 83 -9.45 -13.18 -2.97
N PRO A 84 -9.11 -14.47 -2.77
CA PRO A 84 -7.78 -14.98 -3.09
C PRO A 84 -7.32 -14.70 -4.52
N GLU A 85 -8.20 -14.91 -5.51
CA GLU A 85 -7.90 -14.63 -6.91
C GLU A 85 -7.69 -13.13 -7.16
N TRP A 86 -8.41 -12.26 -6.45
CA TRP A 86 -8.15 -10.81 -6.49
C TRP A 86 -6.73 -10.47 -6.01
N TYR A 87 -6.30 -11.03 -4.87
CA TYR A 87 -4.94 -10.82 -4.35
C TYR A 87 -3.86 -11.34 -5.30
N GLU A 88 -4.08 -12.49 -5.92
CA GLU A 88 -3.18 -13.06 -6.91
C GLU A 88 -3.12 -12.19 -8.18
N ARG A 89 -4.26 -11.78 -8.73
CA ARG A 89 -4.30 -11.04 -9.99
C ARG A 89 -3.97 -9.56 -9.88
N LYS A 90 -4.39 -8.88 -8.81
CA LYS A 90 -4.16 -7.44 -8.64
C LYS A 90 -2.87 -7.19 -7.91
N LEU A 91 -2.66 -7.87 -6.78
CA LEU A 91 -1.44 -7.68 -6.01
C LEU A 91 -0.31 -8.61 -6.47
N GLY A 92 -0.58 -9.75 -7.13
CA GLY A 92 0.46 -10.74 -7.41
C GLY A 92 0.78 -11.64 -6.22
N VAL A 93 -0.01 -11.58 -5.14
CA VAL A 93 0.21 -12.36 -3.93
C VAL A 93 -0.15 -13.82 -4.21
N PRO A 94 0.82 -14.75 -4.20
CA PRO A 94 0.54 -16.15 -4.50
C PRO A 94 -0.29 -16.79 -3.38
N PRO A 95 -1.05 -17.87 -3.67
CA PRO A 95 -1.93 -18.53 -2.69
C PRO A 95 -1.22 -18.91 -1.37
N GLN A 96 0.06 -19.28 -1.42
CA GLN A 96 0.84 -19.65 -0.24
C GLN A 96 1.09 -18.45 0.70
N LEU A 97 1.21 -17.24 0.16
CA LEU A 97 1.35 -16.01 0.95
C LEU A 97 -0.02 -15.45 1.37
N TYR A 98 -1.10 -15.76 0.65
CA TYR A 98 -2.46 -15.32 0.99
C TYR A 98 -2.87 -15.72 2.42
N ALA A 99 -2.60 -16.98 2.81
CA ALA A 99 -2.92 -17.49 4.14
C ALA A 99 -2.19 -16.75 5.28
N GLN A 100 -1.11 -16.04 4.96
CA GLN A 100 -0.26 -15.33 5.93
C GLN A 100 -0.62 -13.83 6.01
N LEU A 101 -1.50 -13.32 5.13
CA LEU A 101 -1.90 -11.91 5.12
C LEU A 101 -2.52 -11.40 6.43
N PRO A 102 -3.33 -12.19 7.19
CA PRO A 102 -3.91 -11.71 8.44
C PRO A 102 -2.87 -11.35 9.53
N ALA A 103 -1.64 -11.83 9.39
CA ALA A 103 -0.53 -11.51 10.28
C ALA A 103 0.32 -10.31 9.79
N ARG A 104 -0.09 -9.66 8.70
CA ARG A 104 0.73 -8.68 7.96
C ARG A 104 0.05 -7.34 7.81
N THR A 105 0.87 -6.32 7.65
CA THR A 105 0.44 -4.95 7.33
C THR A 105 0.62 -4.71 5.85
N VAL A 106 -0.31 -4.00 5.21
CA VAL A 106 -0.11 -3.48 3.85
C VAL A 106 0.10 -1.97 3.92
N VAL A 107 0.99 -1.46 3.07
CA VAL A 107 1.09 -0.05 2.72
C VAL A 107 0.69 0.08 1.26
N ALA A 108 -0.40 0.76 0.98
CA ALA A 108 -0.86 1.01 -0.39
C ALA A 108 -0.61 2.46 -0.76
N VAL A 109 0.15 2.67 -1.84
CA VAL A 109 0.51 4.00 -2.32
C VAL A 109 -0.05 4.20 -3.72
N ARG A 110 -0.57 5.41 -3.96
CA ARG A 110 -1.08 5.85 -5.25
C ARG A 110 -0.29 7.04 -5.79
N ASP A 111 0.08 6.97 -7.06
CA ASP A 111 0.74 8.07 -7.74
C ASP A 111 -0.26 9.11 -8.29
N ALA A 112 0.28 10.11 -8.99
CA ALA A 112 -0.48 11.20 -9.59
C ALA A 112 -1.45 10.72 -10.67
N ALA A 113 -1.02 9.73 -11.46
CA ALA A 113 -1.80 9.10 -12.52
C ALA A 113 -2.82 8.09 -11.97
N ASN A 114 -3.07 8.09 -10.65
CA ASN A 114 -3.97 7.17 -9.97
C ASN A 114 -3.54 5.69 -10.07
N ARG A 115 -2.29 5.40 -10.46
CA ARG A 115 -1.70 4.06 -10.46
C ARG A 115 -1.34 3.69 -9.03
N ARG A 116 -1.49 2.42 -8.65
CA ARG A 116 -1.29 1.94 -7.29
C ARG A 116 -0.20 0.90 -7.20
N ARG A 117 0.49 0.87 -6.07
CA ARG A 117 1.28 -0.28 -5.60
C ARG A 117 0.95 -0.57 -4.14
N ALA A 118 0.97 -1.84 -3.80
CA ALA A 118 0.85 -2.34 -2.44
C ALA A 118 2.16 -2.99 -2.01
N PHE A 119 2.59 -2.67 -0.79
CA PHE A 119 3.77 -3.22 -0.14
C PHE A 119 3.29 -3.99 1.09
N VAL A 120 3.43 -5.31 1.09
CA VAL A 120 3.04 -6.15 2.22
C VAL A 120 4.26 -6.36 3.11
N LEU A 121 4.08 -5.98 4.37
CA LEU A 121 5.10 -5.95 5.41
C LEU A 121 4.95 -7.11 6.37
N ASP A 122 6.07 -7.52 6.94
CA ASP A 122 6.17 -8.52 8.00
C ASP A 122 6.81 -7.92 9.26
N GLY A 123 6.61 -8.57 10.40
CA GLY A 123 7.12 -8.12 11.71
C GLY A 123 6.35 -6.95 12.34
N VAL A 124 5.45 -6.29 11.62
CA VAL A 124 4.54 -5.26 12.16
C VAL A 124 3.10 -5.66 11.88
N ARG A 125 2.30 -5.79 12.95
CA ARG A 125 0.88 -6.10 12.86
C ARG A 125 0.06 -4.85 13.10
N HIS A 126 -0.65 -4.40 12.07
CA HIS A 126 -1.74 -3.44 12.25
C HIS A 126 -2.91 -4.15 12.92
N ALA A 127 -3.43 -3.57 14.01
CA ALA A 127 -4.59 -4.14 14.68
C ALA A 127 -5.79 -4.18 13.72
N GLN A 128 -6.52 -5.30 13.70
CA GLN A 128 -7.59 -5.55 12.73
C GLN A 128 -8.76 -4.57 12.90
N ASP A 129 -8.94 -4.05 14.11
CA ASP A 129 -10.09 -3.26 14.54
C ASP A 129 -9.86 -1.75 14.29
N ALA A 130 -8.63 -1.36 13.91
CA ALA A 130 -8.23 0.02 13.73
C ALA A 130 -8.67 0.63 12.38
N GLY A 131 -9.20 -0.19 11.46
CA GLY A 131 -9.47 0.24 10.08
C GLY A 131 -8.20 0.56 9.30
N PHE A 132 -8.36 1.20 8.14
CA PHE A 132 -7.25 1.76 7.37
C PHE A 132 -7.00 3.21 7.80
N ALA A 133 -5.73 3.57 7.95
CA ALA A 133 -5.31 4.93 8.29
C ALA A 133 -4.34 5.48 7.24
N GLY A 134 -4.21 6.80 7.17
CA GLY A 134 -3.14 7.42 6.39
C GLY A 134 -1.76 7.00 6.91
N LEU A 135 -0.76 6.91 6.03
CA LEU A 135 0.59 6.49 6.43
C LEU A 135 1.18 7.35 7.55
N ALA A 136 0.91 8.66 7.54
CA ALA A 136 1.37 9.59 8.58
C ALA A 136 0.74 9.31 9.96
N GLU A 137 -0.52 8.85 9.98
CA GLU A 137 -1.31 8.64 11.19
C GLU A 137 -1.18 7.21 11.74
N SER A 138 -0.79 6.27 10.88
CA SER A 138 -0.68 4.84 11.21
C SER A 138 0.34 4.50 12.30
N GLY A 139 1.28 5.41 12.61
CA GLY A 139 2.40 5.15 13.51
C GLY A 139 3.46 4.17 12.96
N LEU A 140 3.32 3.73 11.69
CA LEU A 140 4.18 2.70 11.08
C LEU A 140 5.68 3.06 11.14
N SER A 141 6.03 4.34 11.00
CA SER A 141 7.42 4.83 11.06
C SER A 141 8.11 4.59 12.40
N ARG A 142 7.33 4.37 13.46
CA ARG A 142 7.80 4.07 14.82
C ARG A 142 7.83 2.57 15.11
N MET A 143 7.03 1.79 14.39
CA MET A 143 6.87 0.34 14.61
C MET A 143 7.83 -0.50 13.76
N LEU A 144 8.14 -0.07 12.53
CA LEU A 144 9.10 -0.76 11.68
C LEU A 144 10.53 -0.61 12.20
N PRO A 145 11.35 -1.67 12.13
CA PRO A 145 12.78 -1.55 12.40
C PRO A 145 13.48 -0.70 11.31
N PRO A 146 14.64 -0.09 11.60
CA PRO A 146 15.31 0.84 10.69
C PRO A 146 15.56 0.29 9.28
N GLU A 147 15.96 -0.97 9.17
CA GLU A 147 16.18 -1.66 7.90
C GLU A 147 14.88 -1.83 7.11
N GLY A 148 13.78 -2.22 7.76
CA GLY A 148 12.48 -2.36 7.12
C GLY A 148 11.89 -1.01 6.71
N LEU A 149 12.20 0.04 7.46
CA LEU A 149 11.83 1.41 7.13
C LEU A 149 12.55 1.90 5.88
N ALA A 150 13.85 1.58 5.76
CA ALA A 150 14.65 1.92 4.59
C ALA A 150 14.16 1.16 3.35
N GLU A 151 13.90 -0.14 3.48
CA GLU A 151 13.34 -0.96 2.40
C GLU A 151 11.99 -0.42 1.90
N LEU A 152 11.09 -0.06 2.81
CA LEU A 152 9.79 0.50 2.46
C LEU A 152 9.95 1.84 1.75
N LEU A 153 10.77 2.74 2.32
CA LEU A 153 11.01 4.06 1.77
C LEU A 153 11.60 3.99 0.36
N ASP A 154 12.61 3.13 0.15
CA ASP A 154 13.22 2.92 -1.16
C ASP A 154 12.20 2.42 -2.18
N ALA A 155 11.36 1.45 -1.79
CA ALA A 155 10.35 0.90 -2.69
C ALA A 155 9.24 1.90 -3.04
N VAL A 156 8.82 2.74 -2.08
CA VAL A 156 7.82 3.79 -2.30
C VAL A 156 8.38 4.92 -3.16
N MET A 157 9.59 5.39 -2.87
CA MET A 157 10.25 6.45 -3.64
C MET A 157 10.45 6.03 -5.09
N ALA A 158 11.00 4.83 -5.31
CA ALA A 158 11.18 4.30 -6.64
C ALA A 158 9.85 4.22 -7.41
N PHE A 159 8.76 3.78 -6.76
CA PHE A 159 7.43 3.78 -7.38
C PHE A 159 6.97 5.19 -7.79
N LEU A 160 7.12 6.18 -6.90
CA LEU A 160 6.67 7.56 -7.15
C LEU A 160 7.50 8.28 -8.21
N LEU A 161 8.79 7.92 -8.34
CA LEU A 161 9.71 8.47 -9.33
C LEU A 161 9.59 7.77 -10.70
N GLY A 162 8.88 6.64 -10.77
CA GLY A 162 8.73 5.83 -11.98
C GLY A 162 9.90 4.88 -12.24
N ASP A 163 10.74 4.66 -11.22
CA ASP A 163 11.87 3.74 -11.27
C ASP A 163 11.42 2.28 -11.15
N PRO A 164 12.23 1.33 -11.64
CA PRO A 164 11.92 -0.08 -11.53
C PRO A 164 11.88 -0.54 -10.07
N VAL A 165 10.71 -1.04 -9.64
CA VAL A 165 10.53 -1.66 -8.32
C VAL A 165 10.44 -3.18 -8.48
N ARG A 166 11.36 -3.91 -7.85
CA ARG A 166 11.38 -5.39 -7.91
C ARG A 166 10.09 -6.00 -7.35
N GLU A 167 9.34 -6.69 -8.19
CA GLU A 167 8.05 -7.27 -7.83
C GLU A 167 8.20 -8.62 -7.14
N GLY A 168 7.16 -9.05 -6.43
CA GLY A 168 7.09 -10.37 -5.83
C GLY A 168 7.71 -10.46 -4.44
N ALA A 169 7.98 -11.70 -4.02
CA ALA A 169 8.49 -11.99 -2.68
C ALA A 169 9.94 -11.51 -2.51
N ARG A 170 10.27 -11.00 -1.33
CA ARG A 170 11.60 -10.49 -0.98
C ARG A 170 12.06 -10.97 0.40
N PRO A 171 13.38 -11.10 0.61
CA PRO A 171 13.93 -11.13 1.97
C PRO A 171 13.74 -9.75 2.63
N GLY A 172 13.65 -9.69 3.96
CA GLY A 172 13.49 -8.44 4.70
C GLY A 172 12.07 -8.19 5.23
N ALA A 173 11.80 -6.94 5.61
CA ALA A 173 10.52 -6.53 6.20
C ALA A 173 9.44 -6.33 5.13
N VAL A 174 9.82 -5.79 3.96
CA VAL A 174 8.90 -5.70 2.81
C VAL A 174 8.85 -7.07 2.13
N ARG A 175 7.99 -7.96 2.64
CA ARG A 175 7.91 -9.34 2.14
C ARG A 175 7.44 -9.45 0.71
N PHE A 176 6.60 -8.53 0.28
CA PHE A 176 5.99 -8.64 -1.03
C PHE A 176 5.65 -7.27 -1.60
N VAL A 177 6.00 -7.05 -2.86
CA VAL A 177 5.65 -5.84 -3.60
C VAL A 177 4.77 -6.20 -4.78
N SER A 178 3.63 -5.55 -4.88
CA SER A 178 2.72 -5.79 -6.00
C SER A 178 3.23 -5.24 -7.32
N ARG A 179 2.69 -5.78 -8.40
CA ARG A 179 2.64 -5.08 -9.69
C ARG A 179 1.92 -3.72 -9.55
N VAL A 180 2.09 -2.85 -10.54
CA VAL A 180 1.28 -1.63 -10.66
C VAL A 180 -0.14 -2.02 -11.09
N PHE A 181 -1.17 -1.45 -10.46
CA PHE A 181 -2.59 -1.69 -10.79
C PHE A 181 -3.46 -0.43 -10.62
#